data_AF-X1BXT2-F1
#
_entry.id   AF-X1BXT2-F1
#
_cell.length_a   1.000
_cell.length_b   1.000
_cell.length_c   1.000
_cell.angle_alpha   90.00
_cell.angle_beta   90.00
_cell.angle_gamma   90.00
#
_symmetry.space_group_name_H-M   'P 1'
#
loop_
_entity.id
_entity.type
_entity.pdbx_description
1 polymer ?
#
loop_
_entity_poly.entity_id
_entity_poly.type
_entity_poly.pdbx_seq_one_letter_code
_entity_poly.pdbx_strand_id
1 'polypeptide(L)' 'MSITFGQGINFNVHSFEEAIKTAKAENKLIFVDAYTTWCGPCKWMSKNVFTEGKVGDYFNESFVNVKIDMEKGEG' A
#
# COMPACT_ATOMS: atom_id res chain seq x y z
N MET A 1 -4.28 -9.36 26.10
CA MET A 1 -3.89 -9.86 24.77
C MET A 1 -3.54 -8.64 23.93
N SER A 2 -2.28 -8.21 23.95
CA SER A 2 -1.84 -7.03 23.20
C SER A 2 -1.73 -7.41 21.74
N ILE A 3 -2.75 -7.07 20.95
CA ILE A 3 -2.66 -7.23 19.50
C ILE A 3 -1.86 -6.04 19.00
N THR A 4 -0.56 -6.27 18.80
CA THR A 4 0.30 -5.34 18.10
C THR A 4 -0.07 -5.42 16.62
N PHE A 5 -1.20 -4.80 16.23
CA PHE A 5 -1.49 -4.56 14.82
C PHE A 5 -0.40 -3.60 14.31
N GLY A 6 0.36 -4.06 13.32
CA GLY A 6 1.43 -3.30 12.69
C GLY A 6 0.93 -1.90 12.36
N GLN A 7 1.62 -0.89 12.87
CA GLN A 7 1.26 0.51 12.67
C GLN A 7 1.46 0.88 11.19
N GLY A 8 0.44 0.63 10.37
CA GLY A 8 0.31 1.20 9.04
C GLY A 8 -0.17 0.30 7.91
N ILE A 9 -0.23 0.87 6.71
CA ILE A 9 -0.54 0.14 5.47
C ILE A 9 0.61 -0.82 5.15
N ASN A 10 0.27 -2.09 4.93
CA ASN A 10 1.23 -3.15 4.65
C ASN A 10 1.33 -3.36 3.12
N PHE A 11 2.37 -2.80 2.53
CA PHE A 11 2.67 -2.95 1.11
C PHE A 11 3.45 -4.24 0.89
N ASN A 12 2.75 -5.38 0.96
CA ASN A 12 3.36 -6.70 0.73
C ASN A 12 3.59 -7.01 -0.75
N VAL A 13 3.12 -6.14 -1.65
CA VAL A 13 3.22 -6.36 -3.09
C VAL A 13 3.95 -5.20 -3.74
N HIS A 14 4.94 -5.54 -4.56
CA HIS A 14 5.81 -4.58 -5.24
C HIS A 14 5.64 -4.62 -6.77
N SER A 15 5.00 -5.67 -7.29
CA SER A 15 4.76 -5.86 -8.72
C SER A 15 3.27 -5.81 -9.05
N PHE A 16 2.90 -5.10 -10.11
CA PHE A 16 1.51 -4.97 -10.54
C PHE A 16 0.88 -6.33 -10.89
N GLU A 17 1.63 -7.23 -11.51
CA GLU A 17 1.17 -8.59 -11.83
C GLU A 17 0.84 -9.43 -10.59
N GLU A 18 1.69 -9.36 -9.56
CA GLU A 18 1.44 -10.02 -8.28
C GLU A 18 0.22 -9.41 -7.58
N ALA A 19 0.06 -8.09 -7.67
CA ALA A 19 -1.08 -7.41 -7.07
C ALA A 19 -2.40 -7.85 -7.72
N ILE A 20 -2.41 -8.01 -9.05
CA ILE A 20 -3.56 -8.57 -9.79
C ILE A 20 -3.83 -10.01 -9.38
N LYS A 21 -2.80 -10.85 -9.23
CA LYS A 21 -2.98 -12.25 -8.80
C LYS A 21 -3.57 -12.32 -7.39
N THR A 22 -3.00 -11.58 -6.44
CA THR A 22 -3.48 -11.55 -5.05
C THR A 22 -4.89 -10.96 -4.96
N ALA A 23 -5.19 -9.88 -5.67
CA ALA A 23 -6.52 -9.30 -5.71
C ALA A 23 -7.58 -10.22 -6.32
N LYS A 24 -7.22 -10.97 -7.38
CA LYS A 24 -8.11 -12.00 -7.94
C LYS A 24 -8.32 -13.17 -6.97
N ALA A 25 -7.27 -13.59 -6.27
CA ALA A 25 -7.33 -14.68 -5.30
C ALA A 25 -8.15 -14.32 -4.06
N GLU A 26 -7.97 -13.10 -3.53
CA GLU A 26 -8.66 -12.62 -2.33
C GLU A 26 -9.99 -11.90 -2.63
N ASN A 27 -10.32 -11.69 -3.91
CA ASN A 27 -11.48 -10.91 -4.36
C ASN A 27 -11.53 -9.48 -3.77
N LYS A 28 -10.35 -8.88 -3.58
CA LYS A 28 -10.17 -7.54 -3.00
C LYS A 28 -9.80 -6.53 -4.07
N LEU A 29 -10.04 -5.25 -3.79
CA LEU A 29 -9.62 -4.16 -4.66
C LEU A 29 -8.12 -3.92 -4.52
N ILE A 30 -7.47 -3.49 -5.60
CA ILE A 30 -6.03 -3.16 -5.59
C ILE A 30 -5.90 -1.67 -5.29
N PHE A 31 -5.12 -1.34 -4.26
CA PHE A 31 -4.72 0.04 -4.00
C PHE A 31 -3.30 0.25 -4.51
N VAL A 32 -3.15 1.05 -5.55
CA VAL A 32 -1.86 1.36 -6.17
C VAL A 32 -1.37 2.71 -5.64
N ASP A 33 -0.35 2.70 -4.80
CA ASP A 33 0.38 3.90 -4.39
C ASP A 33 1.53 4.16 -5.38
N ALA A 34 1.23 4.98 -6.38
CA ALA A 34 2.17 5.47 -7.38
C ALA A 34 2.98 6.64 -6.79
N TYR A 35 4.18 6.36 -6.28
CA TYR A 35 5.04 7.36 -5.66
C TYR A 35 6.27 7.67 -6.53
N THR A 36 6.79 8.89 -6.41
CA THR A 36 8.12 9.26 -6.92
C THR A 36 9.00 9.70 -5.77
N THR A 37 10.32 9.55 -5.89
CA THR A 37 11.25 9.92 -4.82
C THR A 37 11.31 11.43 -4.59
N TRP A 38 10.95 12.22 -5.60
CA TRP A 38 10.85 13.68 -5.54
C TRP A 38 9.47 14.20 -5.12
N CYS A 39 8.47 13.35 -4.89
CA CYS A 39 7.14 13.78 -4.48
C CYS A 39 7.08 14.11 -2.97
N GLY A 40 7.25 15.38 -2.64
CA GLY A 40 7.06 15.92 -1.28
C GLY A 40 5.74 15.51 -0.61
N PRO A 41 4.57 15.65 -1.26
CA PRO A 41 3.29 15.25 -0.66
C PRO A 41 3.15 13.74 -0.41
N CYS A 42 3.74 12.87 -1.24
CA CYS A 42 3.74 11.42 -1.01
C CYS A 42 4.45 11.04 0.30
N LYS A 43 5.59 11.68 0.60
CA LYS A 43 6.29 11.47 1.89
C LYS A 43 5.45 11.90 3.08
N TRP A 44 4.69 12.99 2.94
CA TRP A 44 3.80 13.46 3.99
C TRP A 44 2.64 12.47 4.23
N MET A 45 2.01 11.95 3.17
CA MET A 45 0.98 10.90 3.32
C MET A 45 1.55 9.62 3.93
N SER A 46 2.73 9.17 3.48
CA SER A 46 3.38 7.99 4.07
C SER A 46 3.68 8.15 5.56
N LYS A 47 3.96 9.38 6.03
CA LYS A 47 4.26 9.64 7.44
C LYS A 47 3.05 9.94 8.32
N ASN A 48 1.98 10.48 7.76
CA ASN A 48 0.80 10.92 8.54
C ASN A 48 -0.42 10.04 8.32
N VAL A 49 -0.61 9.50 7.12
CA VAL A 49 -1.80 8.73 6.74
C VAL A 49 -1.48 7.23 6.80
N PHE A 50 -0.34 6.80 6.27
CA PHE A 50 0.02 5.38 6.27
C PHE A 50 0.53 4.89 7.64
N THR A 51 0.75 5.78 8.61
CA THR A 51 1.10 5.46 10.00
C THR A 51 -0.13 5.40 10.91
N GLU A 52 -1.30 5.88 10.46
CA GLU A 52 -2.54 5.75 11.21
C GLU A 52 -3.01 4.29 11.17
N GLY A 53 -3.06 3.65 12.35
CA GLY A 53 -3.49 2.25 12.46
C GLY A 53 -4.88 2.00 11.86
N LYS A 54 -5.84 2.92 12.06
CA LYS A 54 -7.20 2.80 11.49
C LYS A 54 -7.20 2.77 9.96
N VAL A 55 -6.34 3.57 9.34
CA VAL A 55 -6.17 3.60 7.89
C VAL A 55 -5.47 2.32 7.44
N GLY A 56 -4.38 1.93 8.12
CA GLY A 56 -3.68 0.68 7.90
C GLY A 56 -4.61 -0.54 7.92
N ASP A 57 -5.42 -0.69 8.96
CA ASP A 57 -6.35 -1.81 9.13
C ASP A 57 -7.41 -1.84 8.01
N TYR A 58 -8.05 -0.71 7.72
CA TYR A 58 -9.06 -0.65 6.66
C TYR A 58 -8.47 -0.98 5.28
N PHE A 59 -7.29 -0.44 4.98
CA PHE A 59 -6.61 -0.70 3.72
C PHE A 59 -6.08 -2.13 3.63
N ASN A 60 -5.51 -2.70 4.70
CA ASN A 60 -5.00 -4.08 4.69
C ASN A 60 -6.13 -5.12 4.64
N GLU A 61 -7.28 -4.83 5.23
CA GLU A 61 -8.42 -5.75 5.24
C GLU A 61 -9.18 -5.69 3.92
N SER A 62 -9.43 -4.51 3.38
CA SER A 62 -10.28 -4.32 2.20
C SER A 62 -9.51 -4.27 0.88
N PHE A 63 -8.21 -3.97 0.90
CA PHE A 63 -7.43 -3.72 -0.31
C PHE A 63 -6.09 -4.47 -0.32
N VAL A 64 -5.63 -4.81 -1.52
CA VAL A 64 -4.28 -5.27 -1.77
C VAL A 64 -3.43 -4.03 -2.06
N ASN A 65 -2.62 -3.64 -1.09
CA ASN A 65 -1.79 -2.43 -1.18
C ASN A 65 -0.51 -2.74 -1.95
N VAL A 66 -0.35 -2.12 -3.13
CA VAL A 66 0.83 -2.21 -3.97
C VAL A 66 1.47 -0.84 -4.09
N LYS A 67 2.78 -0.78 -3.92
CA LYS A 67 3.54 0.46 -4.04
C LYS A 67 4.36 0.43 -5.32
N ILE A 68 4.05 1.31 -6.27
CA ILE A 68 4.73 1.37 -7.57
C ILE A 68 5.59 2.62 -7.59
N ASP A 69 6.88 2.40 -7.82
CA ASP A 69 7.84 3.48 -8.04
C ASP A 69 7.69 3.99 -9.48
N MET A 70 7.03 5.13 -9.64
CA MET A 70 6.84 5.78 -10.94
C MET A 70 8.12 6.44 -11.47
N GLU A 71 9.19 6.49 -10.67
CA GLU A 71 10.50 6.99 -11.10
C GLU A 71 11.34 5.88 -11.74
N LYS A 72 11.23 4.66 -11.22
CA LYS A 72 11.56 3.44 -11.96
C LYS A 72 10.43 3.15 -12.95
N GLY A 73 10.27 3.99 -13.96
CA GLY A 73 9.36 3.70 -15.05
C GLY A 73 9.70 2.35 -15.67
N GLU A 74 8.88 1.32 -15.42
CA GLU A 74 8.72 0.22 -16.35
C GLU A 74 7.88 0.73 -17.51
N GLY A 75 8.50 1.55 -18.34
CA GLY A 75 8.06 1.90 -19.69
C GLY A 75 8.71 0.97 -20.70
#